data_AF-A0A0M2HGK1-F1
#
_entry.id   AF-A0A0M2HGK1-F1
#
_cell.length_a   1.000
_cell.length_b   1.000
_cell.length_c   1.000
_cell.angle_alpha   90.00
_cell.angle_beta   90.00
_cell.angle_gamma   90.00
#
_symmetry.space_group_name_H-M   'P 1'
#
loop_
_entity.id
_entity.type
_entity.pdbx_description
1 polymer ?
#
loop_
_entity_poly.entity_id
_entity_poly.type
_entity_poly.pdbx_seq_one_letter_code
_entity_poly.pdbx_strand_id
1 'polypeptide(L)' 'MKRVWPFIVGGVVLVAIGLVWTLQGLNVLGGSAMSGSTLWAVIGPIVIVAGLVLIGVGVARRRPKD' A
#
# COMPACT_ATOMS: atom_id res chain seq x y z
N MET A 1 -2.90 6.85 21.81
CA MET A 1 -3.64 6.84 20.51
C MET A 1 -3.05 7.73 19.42
N LYS A 2 -2.52 8.94 19.66
CA LYS A 2 -1.99 9.80 18.57
C LYS A 2 -0.77 9.20 17.84
N ARG A 3 0.07 8.43 18.54
CA ARG A 3 1.30 7.81 17.98
C ARG A 3 1.08 6.71 16.94
N VAL A 4 -0.12 6.14 16.85
CA VAL A 4 -0.44 5.03 15.92
C VAL A 4 -1.11 5.50 14.63
N TRP A 5 -1.61 6.74 14.59
CA TRP A 5 -2.23 7.32 13.40
C TRP A 5 -1.28 7.43 12.21
N PRO A 6 -0.01 7.84 12.36
CA PRO A 6 0.92 7.90 11.23
C PRO A 6 1.12 6.54 10.54
N PHE A 7 1.17 5.45 11.31
CA PHE A 7 1.31 4.09 10.78
C PHE A 7 0.10 3.66 9.95
N ILE A 8 -1.10 3.93 10.46
CA ILE A 8 -2.34 3.56 9.76
C ILE A 8 -2.54 4.43 8.52
N VAL A 9 -2.40 5.75 8.63
CA VAL A 9 -2.55 6.67 7.49
C VAL A 9 -1.51 6.36 6.42
N GLY A 10 -0.23 6.24 6.80
CA GLY A 10 0.83 5.88 5.86
C GLY A 10 0.58 4.53 5.18
N GLY A 11 0.10 3.55 5.93
CA GLY A 11 -0.17 2.22 5.40
C GLY A 11 -1.34 2.20 4.42
N VAL A 12 -2.43 2.94 4.72
CA VAL A 12 -3.56 3.10 3.79
C VAL A 12 -3.14 3.81 2.51
N VAL A 13 -2.33 4.86 2.61
CA VAL A 13 -1.77 5.58 1.45
C VAL A 13 -0.92 4.65 0.59
N LEU A 14 -0.05 3.84 1.20
CA LEU A 14 0.77 2.87 0.47
C LEU A 14 -0.10 1.83 -0.24
N VAL A 15 -1.13 1.28 0.42
CA VAL A 15 -2.05 0.33 -0.24
C VAL A 15 -2.74 0.96 -1.44
N ALA A 16 -3.22 2.21 -1.33
CA ALA A 16 -3.87 2.90 -2.43
C ALA A 16 -2.92 3.14 -3.61
N ILE A 17 -1.69 3.61 -3.35
CA ILE A 17 -0.67 3.82 -4.38
C ILE A 17 -0.29 2.51 -5.04
N GLY A 18 -0.03 1.46 -4.25
CA GLY A 18 0.32 0.15 -4.77
C GLY A 18 -0.79 -0.45 -5.62
N LEU A 19 -2.05 -0.23 -5.26
CA LEU A 19 -3.20 -0.65 -6.08
C LEU A 19 -3.23 0.08 -7.42
N VAL A 20 -3.05 1.41 -7.43
CA VAL A 20 -2.98 2.18 -8.69
C VAL A 20 -1.86 1.66 -9.59
N TRP A 21 -0.66 1.45 -9.05
CA TRP A 21 0.49 0.93 -9.81
C TRP A 21 0.26 -0.48 -10.34
N THR A 22 -0.38 -1.35 -9.54
CA THR A 22 -0.75 -2.70 -9.98
C THR A 22 -1.69 -2.62 -11.18
N LEU A 23 -2.75 -1.83 -11.06
CA LEU A 23 -3.74 -1.66 -12.13
C LEU A 23 -3.16 -0.99 -13.37
N GLN A 24 -2.22 -0.06 -13.21
CA GLN A 24 -1.46 0.51 -14.32
C GLN A 24 -0.58 -0.55 -15.00
N GLY A 25 0.22 -1.30 -14.24
CA GLY A 25 1.07 -2.35 -14.78
C GLY A 25 0.29 -3.44 -15.53
N LEU A 26 -0.90 -3.79 -15.03
CA LEU A 26 -1.83 -4.72 -15.69
C LEU A 26 -2.62 -4.11 -16.86
N ASN A 27 -2.36 -2.84 -17.19
CA ASN A 27 -3.03 -2.08 -18.24
C ASN A 27 -4.55 -1.91 -18.03
N VAL A 28 -5.04 -2.07 -16.80
CA VAL A 28 -6.43 -1.76 -16.41
C VAL A 28 -6.62 -0.24 -16.30
N LEU A 29 -5.62 0.45 -15.74
CA LEU A 29 -5.53 1.91 -15.74
C LEU A 29 -4.52 2.38 -16.79
N GLY A 30 -5.04 2.73 -17.97
CA GLY A 30 -4.28 3.17 -19.13
C GLY A 30 -3.89 4.65 -19.12
N GLY A 31 -3.20 5.10 -20.18
CA GLY A 31 -2.94 6.52 -20.45
C GLY A 31 -1.70 7.12 -19.80
N SER A 32 -0.82 6.29 -19.22
CA SER A 32 0.44 6.73 -18.62
C SER A 32 1.63 5.92 -19.12
N ALA A 33 2.84 6.41 -18.90
CA ALA A 33 4.09 5.67 -19.16
C ALA A 33 4.21 4.37 -18.31
N MET A 34 3.35 4.19 -17.31
CA MET A 34 3.34 3.02 -16.43
C MET A 34 2.40 1.91 -16.92
N SER A 35 1.54 2.22 -17.90
CA SER A 35 0.47 1.32 -18.34
C SER A 35 1.02 0.14 -19.16
N GLY A 36 0.64 -1.10 -18.80
CA GLY A 36 1.09 -2.32 -19.49
C GLY A 36 2.53 -2.75 -19.21
N SER A 37 3.14 -2.21 -18.15
CA SER A 37 4.52 -2.52 -17.77
C SER A 37 4.59 -3.55 -16.63
N THR A 38 5.31 -4.66 -16.88
CA THR A 38 5.58 -5.70 -15.88
C THR A 38 6.24 -5.15 -14.62
N LEU A 39 7.06 -4.10 -14.74
CA LEU A 39 7.70 -3.45 -13.60
C LEU A 39 6.65 -2.91 -12.62
N TRP A 40 5.65 -2.17 -13.10
CA TRP A 40 4.60 -1.61 -12.24
C TRP A 40 3.64 -2.69 -11.73
N ALA A 41 3.42 -3.74 -12.52
CA ALA A 41 2.62 -4.90 -12.11
C ALA A 41 3.27 -5.67 -10.94
N VAL A 42 4.59 -5.61 -10.78
CA VAL A 42 5.34 -6.23 -9.68
C VAL A 42 5.53 -5.27 -8.50
N ILE A 43 5.87 -4.01 -8.75
CA ILE A 43 6.09 -3.01 -7.70
C ILE A 43 4.78 -2.72 -6.95
N GLY A 44 3.65 -2.64 -7.64
CA GLY A 44 2.34 -2.38 -7.03
C GLY A 44 2.01 -3.34 -5.87
N PRO A 45 2.01 -4.67 -6.08
CA PRO A 45 1.79 -5.65 -5.02
C PRO A 45 2.79 -5.56 -3.87
N ILE A 46 4.07 -5.30 -4.14
CA ILE A 46 5.10 -5.12 -3.09
C ILE A 46 4.74 -3.95 -2.18
N VAL A 47 4.32 -2.83 -2.77
CA VAL A 47 3.91 -1.63 -2.02
C VAL A 47 2.62 -1.87 -1.23
N ILE A 48 1.66 -2.63 -1.78
CA ILE A 48 0.47 -3.06 -1.03
C ILE A 48 0.86 -3.85 0.21
N VAL A 49 1.74 -4.85 0.06
CA VAL A 49 2.21 -5.67 1.19
C VAL A 49 2.88 -4.80 2.26
N ALA A 50 3.74 -3.86 1.87
CA ALA A 50 4.38 -2.93 2.79
C ALA A 50 3.36 -2.06 3.55
N GLY A 51 2.33 -1.57 2.84
CA GLY A 51 1.23 -0.82 3.45
C GLY A 51 0.43 -1.64 4.47
N LEU A 52 0.10 -2.89 4.13
CA LEU A 52 -0.60 -3.81 5.04
C LEU A 52 0.22 -4.14 6.28
N VAL A 53 1.54 -4.36 6.13
CA VAL A 53 2.46 -4.55 7.27
C VAL A 53 2.44 -3.33 8.18
N LEU A 54 2.49 -2.12 7.62
CA LEU A 54 2.48 -0.89 8.41
C LEU A 54 1.17 -0.70 9.19
N ILE A 55 0.02 -1.01 8.56
CA ILE A 55 -1.29 -1.03 9.22
C ILE A 55 -1.29 -2.07 10.35
N GLY A 56 -0.82 -3.28 10.08
CA GLY A 56 -0.73 -4.37 11.07
C GLY A 56 0.09 -3.98 12.30
N VAL A 57 1.24 -3.34 12.09
CA VAL A 57 2.08 -2.79 13.17
C VAL A 57 1.34 -1.70 13.95
N GLY A 58 0.65 -0.79 13.25
CA GLY A 58 -0.15 0.26 13.88
C GLY A 58 -1.28 -0.30 14.75
N VAL A 59 -1.94 -1.37 14.31
CA VAL A 59 -3.01 -2.07 15.04
C VAL A 59 -2.45 -2.88 16.21
N ALA A 60 -1.34 -3.60 16.02
CA ALA A 60 -0.69 -4.36 17.09
C ALA A 60 -0.23 -3.45 18.24
N ARG A 61 0.25 -2.24 17.93
CA ARG A 61 0.64 -1.21 18.91
C ARG A 61 -0.57 -0.55 19.62
N ARG A 62 -1.79 -0.77 19.13
CA ARG A 62 -3.02 -0.29 19.79
C ARG A 62 -3.54 -1.25 20.84
N ARG A 63 -3.22 -2.55 20.78
CA ARG A 63 -3.65 -3.50 21.79
C ARG A 63 -2.89 -3.24 23.10
N PRO A 64 -3.57 -2.90 24.21
CA PRO A 64 -2.96 -3.02 25.54
C PRO A 64 -2.52 -4.48 25.71
N LYS A 65 -1.32 -4.69 26.25
CA LYS A 65 -0.95 -5.99 26.83
C LYS A 65 -1.75 -6.05 28.13
N ASP A 66 -2.78 -6.89 28.15
CA ASP A 66 -3.45 -7.28 29.39
C ASP A 66 -2.43 -7.94 30.35
#